data_AF-A0A2V2YMP9-F1
#
_entry.id   AF-A0A2V2YMP9-F1
#
_cell.length_a   1.000
_cell.length_b   1.000
_cell.length_c   1.000
_cell.angle_alpha   90.00
_cell.angle_beta   90.00
_cell.angle_gamma   90.00
#
_symmetry.space_group_name_H-M   'P 1'
#
loop_
_entity.id
_entity.type
_entity.pdbx_description
1 polymer ?
#
loop_
_entity_poly.entity_id
_entity_poly.type
_entity_poly.pdbx_seq_one_letter_code
_entity_poly.pdbx_strand_id
1 'polypeptide(L)'
;MTLKEVCDSIGLPDEMKRRVLDIAGKSDNKAIEPFVADLYDPTAWEKGVKVIAELLGEDPDGSKMLTFMLWRAEEAHKEYKKRGISETIFVDTMKFCTRFIEEHYTVYGTYAFTWGWWFPRQISLHEFRIGELEYEMIEKDEKKLINIHIPADANMGQDRLRKSYEDAREFFATYFPEYAQSEMVCDSWLLAPILAQLLPENSNIVRFQKAFDLIRVDETNDSSIRWVYGRTDLPVQELPESTSLQKKIKAILLEGSTIGAAYGRLQDDPWKSNQ
;
A
#
# COMPACT_ATOMS: atom_id res chain seq x y z
N MET A 1 -4.56 21.84 -1.35
CA MET A 1 -4.26 21.83 -2.79
C MET A 1 -5.59 21.76 -3.51
N THR A 2 -5.68 22.26 -4.74
CA THR A 2 -6.79 21.98 -5.65
C THR A 2 -6.67 20.56 -6.24
N LEU A 3 -7.73 20.01 -6.83
CA LEU A 3 -7.69 18.67 -7.47
C LEU A 3 -6.53 18.56 -8.46
N LYS A 4 -6.37 19.59 -9.29
CA LYS A 4 -5.33 19.65 -10.30
C LYS A 4 -3.94 19.63 -9.66
N GLU A 5 -3.74 20.40 -8.60
CA GLU A 5 -2.46 20.42 -7.87
C GLU A 5 -2.16 19.07 -7.22
N VAL A 6 -3.18 18.38 -6.67
CA VAL A 6 -3.02 17.01 -6.15
C VAL A 6 -2.56 16.09 -7.28
N CYS A 7 -3.29 16.03 -8.40
CA CYS A 7 -2.93 15.22 -9.56
C CYS A 7 -1.50 15.51 -10.07
N ASP A 8 -1.13 16.79 -10.14
CA ASP A 8 0.21 17.23 -10.57
C ASP A 8 1.28 16.75 -9.57
N SER A 9 1.05 16.92 -8.27
CA SER A 9 2.02 16.62 -7.22
C SER A 9 2.31 15.12 -7.07
N ILE A 10 1.30 14.27 -7.26
CA ILE A 10 1.46 12.81 -7.18
C ILE A 10 1.98 12.19 -8.48
N GLY A 11 2.19 13.00 -9.53
CA GLY A 11 2.65 12.51 -10.82
C GLY A 11 1.62 11.62 -11.53
N LEU A 12 0.32 11.96 -11.43
CA LEU A 12 -0.73 11.15 -12.04
C LEU A 12 -0.55 11.12 -13.58
N PRO A 13 -0.61 9.95 -14.24
CA PRO A 13 -0.44 9.88 -15.69
C PRO A 13 -1.42 10.79 -16.45
N ASP A 14 -0.94 11.47 -17.49
CA ASP A 14 -1.69 12.51 -18.20
C ASP A 14 -3.06 12.05 -18.74
N GLU A 15 -3.17 10.77 -19.12
CA GLU A 15 -4.43 10.17 -19.54
C GLU A 15 -5.46 10.12 -18.40
N MET A 16 -5.06 9.56 -17.25
CA MET A 16 -5.93 9.49 -16.06
C MET A 16 -6.25 10.87 -15.50
N LYS A 17 -5.26 11.77 -15.47
CA LYS A 17 -5.47 13.16 -15.04
C LYS A 17 -6.50 13.89 -15.91
N ARG A 18 -6.49 13.71 -17.23
CA ARG A 18 -7.52 14.29 -18.10
C ARG A 18 -8.91 13.75 -17.79
N ARG A 19 -9.04 12.43 -17.58
CA ARG A 19 -10.32 11.81 -17.19
C ARG A 19 -10.82 12.37 -15.86
N VAL A 20 -9.94 12.44 -14.87
CA VAL A 20 -10.26 12.98 -13.53
C VAL A 20 -10.78 14.41 -13.61
N LEU A 21 -10.09 15.29 -14.33
CA LEU A 21 -10.48 16.69 -14.45
C LEU A 21 -11.78 16.88 -15.27
N ASP A 22 -12.00 16.06 -16.29
CA ASP A 22 -13.24 16.09 -17.08
C ASP A 22 -14.46 15.63 -16.26
N ILE A 23 -14.33 14.55 -15.49
CA ILE A 23 -15.38 14.05 -14.58
C ILE A 23 -15.66 15.09 -13.49
N ALA A 24 -14.61 15.70 -12.95
CA ALA A 24 -14.72 16.70 -11.89
C ALA A 24 -15.51 17.94 -12.33
N GLY A 25 -15.41 18.34 -13.60
CA GLY A 25 -16.16 19.47 -14.13
C GLY A 25 -17.66 19.21 -14.34
N LYS A 26 -18.12 17.95 -14.25
CA LYS A 26 -19.48 17.52 -14.61
C LYS A 26 -20.30 16.98 -13.44
N SER A 27 -19.67 16.66 -12.31
CA SER A 27 -20.29 15.95 -11.19
C SER A 27 -20.43 16.84 -9.97
N ASP A 28 -21.56 16.79 -9.26
CA ASP A 28 -21.77 17.54 -8.01
C ASP A 28 -21.77 16.68 -6.74
N ASN A 29 -21.57 15.35 -6.88
CA ASN A 29 -21.46 14.32 -5.84
C ASN A 29 -22.49 14.34 -4.70
N LYS A 30 -23.59 15.10 -4.82
CA LYS A 30 -24.53 15.29 -3.70
C LYS A 30 -25.12 13.98 -3.20
N ALA A 31 -25.31 13.01 -4.09
CA ALA A 31 -25.82 11.68 -3.75
C ALA A 31 -24.84 10.85 -2.91
N ILE A 32 -23.54 11.16 -2.96
CA ILE A 32 -22.48 10.41 -2.29
C ILE A 32 -22.18 10.99 -0.90
N GLU A 33 -22.40 12.29 -0.71
CA GLU A 33 -22.09 13.00 0.55
C GLU A 33 -22.56 12.29 1.84
N PRO A 34 -23.75 11.67 1.92
CA PRO A 34 -24.17 10.93 3.12
C PRO A 34 -23.27 9.75 3.51
N PHE A 35 -22.49 9.21 2.58
CA PHE A 35 -21.65 8.01 2.78
C PHE A 35 -20.17 8.34 2.93
N VAL A 36 -19.80 9.63 2.83
CA VAL A 36 -18.40 10.06 2.94
C VAL A 36 -17.81 9.70 4.31
N ALA A 37 -18.60 9.75 5.38
CA ALA A 37 -18.16 9.42 6.73
C ALA A 37 -17.65 7.98 6.84
N ASP A 38 -18.22 7.04 6.08
CA ASP A 38 -17.81 5.63 6.08
C ASP A 38 -16.37 5.45 5.56
N LEU A 39 -15.81 6.43 4.82
CA LEU A 39 -14.41 6.41 4.37
C LEU A 39 -13.41 6.83 5.44
N TYR A 40 -13.88 7.34 6.57
CA TYR A 40 -13.03 7.79 7.67
C TYR A 40 -13.14 6.90 8.91
N ASP A 41 -13.94 5.83 8.83
CA ASP A 41 -14.09 4.81 9.86
C ASP A 41 -13.50 3.48 9.34
N PRO A 42 -12.41 2.97 9.94
CA PRO A 42 -11.81 1.70 9.57
C PRO A 42 -12.77 0.51 9.56
N THR A 43 -13.81 0.54 10.39
CA THR A 43 -14.81 -0.53 10.47
C THR A 43 -15.86 -0.47 9.35
N ALA A 44 -15.95 0.67 8.64
CA ALA A 44 -16.94 0.93 7.61
C ALA A 44 -16.35 1.00 6.19
N TRP A 45 -15.02 1.03 6.02
CA TRP A 45 -14.38 1.24 4.70
C TRP A 45 -14.90 0.33 3.59
N GLU A 46 -15.00 -0.98 3.82
CA GLU A 46 -15.46 -1.93 2.80
C GLU A 46 -16.89 -1.60 2.34
N LYS A 47 -17.78 -1.37 3.31
CA LYS A 47 -19.18 -0.99 3.04
C LYS A 47 -19.25 0.36 2.34
N GLY A 48 -18.51 1.36 2.83
CA GLY A 48 -18.48 2.71 2.29
C GLY A 48 -18.03 2.71 0.84
N VAL A 49 -16.89 2.08 0.53
CA VAL A 49 -16.39 1.97 -0.84
C VAL A 49 -17.39 1.27 -1.75
N LYS A 50 -18.02 0.18 -1.29
CA LYS A 50 -19.03 -0.54 -2.06
C LYS A 50 -20.24 0.33 -2.41
N VAL A 51 -20.82 1.02 -1.42
CA VAL A 51 -21.97 1.91 -1.64
C VAL A 51 -21.60 3.05 -2.60
N ILE A 52 -20.41 3.62 -2.45
CA ILE A 52 -19.93 4.68 -3.33
C ILE A 52 -19.75 4.17 -4.76
N ALA A 53 -19.17 2.97 -4.94
CA ALA A 53 -19.03 2.36 -6.26
C ALA A 53 -20.40 2.13 -6.93
N GLU A 54 -21.41 1.66 -6.19
CA GLU A 54 -22.77 1.49 -6.69
C GLU A 54 -23.39 2.83 -7.14
N LEU A 55 -23.17 3.91 -6.39
CA LEU A 55 -23.66 5.25 -6.72
C LEU A 55 -22.95 5.90 -7.91
N LEU A 56 -21.66 5.62 -8.10
CA LEU A 56 -20.88 6.08 -9.26
C LEU A 56 -21.29 5.35 -10.56
N GLY A 57 -21.88 4.16 -10.43
CA GLY A 57 -22.33 3.33 -11.53
C GLY A 57 -21.16 2.70 -12.31
N GLU A 58 -21.34 2.53 -13.62
CA GLU A 58 -20.32 1.91 -14.47
C GLU A 58 -19.00 2.73 -14.46
N ASP A 59 -17.90 2.10 -14.05
CA ASP A 59 -16.58 2.73 -13.91
C ASP A 59 -15.45 1.76 -14.31
N PRO A 60 -15.36 1.40 -15.61
CA PRO A 60 -14.55 0.26 -16.06
C PRO A 60 -13.04 0.47 -15.88
N ASP A 61 -12.59 1.73 -15.80
CA ASP A 61 -11.19 2.09 -15.56
C ASP A 61 -10.96 2.72 -14.18
N GLY A 62 -11.98 2.75 -13.33
CA GLY A 62 -11.92 3.33 -11.98
C GLY A 62 -11.76 4.87 -11.95
N SER A 63 -11.91 5.57 -13.08
CA SER A 63 -11.68 7.02 -13.13
C SER A 63 -12.68 7.80 -12.28
N LYS A 64 -13.94 7.35 -12.17
CA LYS A 64 -14.93 8.03 -11.33
C LYS A 64 -14.59 7.85 -9.85
N MET A 65 -14.24 6.64 -9.44
CA MET A 65 -13.78 6.33 -8.08
C MET A 65 -12.51 7.12 -7.74
N LEU A 66 -11.53 7.14 -8.64
CA LEU A 66 -10.30 7.93 -8.49
C LEU A 66 -10.60 9.42 -8.34
N THR A 67 -11.45 9.99 -9.19
CA THR A 67 -11.84 11.41 -9.12
C THR A 67 -12.45 11.73 -7.78
N PHE A 68 -13.40 10.90 -7.34
CA PHE A 68 -14.07 11.05 -6.07
C PHE A 68 -13.08 11.01 -4.89
N MET A 69 -12.18 10.03 -4.88
CA MET A 69 -11.20 9.88 -3.83
C MET A 69 -10.14 10.99 -3.82
N LEU A 70 -9.71 11.50 -4.99
CA LEU A 70 -8.75 12.61 -5.06
C LEU A 70 -9.36 13.94 -4.57
N TRP A 71 -10.68 14.14 -4.72
CA TRP A 71 -11.37 15.23 -4.01
C TRP A 71 -11.30 15.07 -2.50
N ARG A 72 -11.37 13.84 -1.98
CA ARG A 72 -11.18 13.60 -0.54
C ARG A 72 -9.72 13.81 -0.14
N ALA A 73 -8.76 13.52 -1.01
CA ALA A 73 -7.34 13.83 -0.77
C ALA A 73 -7.08 15.34 -0.65
N GLU A 74 -7.83 16.21 -1.35
CA GLU A 74 -7.79 17.67 -1.12
C GLU A 74 -8.20 18.06 0.29
N GLU A 75 -9.24 17.42 0.84
CA GLU A 75 -9.69 17.64 2.21
C GLU A 75 -8.67 17.08 3.22
N ALA A 76 -8.13 15.89 2.95
CA ALA A 76 -7.04 15.30 3.73
C ALA A 76 -5.84 16.25 3.79
N HIS A 77 -5.48 16.92 2.68
CA HIS A 77 -4.39 17.89 2.63
C HIS A 77 -4.56 19.04 3.63
N LYS A 78 -5.80 19.50 3.87
CA LYS A 78 -6.09 20.54 4.86
C LYS A 78 -5.76 20.04 6.27
N GLU A 79 -6.07 18.79 6.57
CA GLU A 79 -5.75 18.18 7.87
C GLU A 79 -4.24 17.97 8.03
N TYR A 80 -3.52 17.53 6.98
CA TYR A 80 -2.05 17.47 6.98
C TYR A 80 -1.43 18.83 7.32
N LYS A 81 -1.88 19.90 6.64
CA LYS A 81 -1.43 21.28 6.91
C LYS A 81 -1.74 21.74 8.33
N LYS A 82 -2.94 21.47 8.83
CA LYS A 82 -3.35 21.81 10.19
C LYS A 82 -2.49 21.12 11.25
N ARG A 83 -2.09 19.88 11.00
CA ARG A 83 -1.20 19.10 11.89
C ARG A 83 0.28 19.45 11.72
N GLY A 84 0.64 20.19 10.67
CA GLY A 84 2.04 20.49 10.34
C GLY A 84 2.80 19.31 9.72
N ILE A 85 2.10 18.30 9.22
CA ILE A 85 2.72 17.18 8.50
C ILE A 85 3.25 17.68 7.15
N SER A 86 4.45 17.25 6.78
CA SER A 86 5.14 17.77 5.60
C SER A 86 4.41 17.44 4.29
N GLU A 87 4.56 18.33 3.31
CA GLU A 87 4.05 18.14 1.95
C GLU A 87 4.62 16.87 1.30
N THR A 88 5.87 16.52 1.62
CA THR A 88 6.51 15.29 1.13
C THR A 88 5.77 14.04 1.60
N ILE A 89 5.40 13.93 2.88
CA ILE A 89 4.66 12.77 3.39
C ILE A 89 3.28 12.69 2.74
N PHE A 90 2.59 13.82 2.57
CA PHE A 90 1.31 13.86 1.84
C PHE A 90 1.48 13.31 0.41
N VAL A 91 2.41 13.90 -0.36
CA VAL A 91 2.62 13.52 -1.76
C VAL A 91 3.03 12.05 -1.89
N ASP A 92 3.97 11.57 -1.08
CA ASP A 92 4.46 10.19 -1.17
C ASP A 92 3.40 9.15 -0.74
N THR A 93 2.54 9.53 0.21
CA THR A 93 1.36 8.74 0.61
C THR A 93 0.34 8.70 -0.53
N MET A 94 0.00 9.84 -1.12
CA MET A 94 -1.02 9.91 -2.20
C MET A 94 -0.53 9.36 -3.55
N LYS A 95 0.79 9.24 -3.76
CA LYS A 95 1.38 8.47 -4.88
C LYS A 95 0.95 7.01 -4.89
N PHE A 96 0.28 6.51 -3.85
CA PHE A 96 -0.50 5.27 -3.88
C PHE A 96 -1.31 5.13 -5.18
N CYS A 97 -2.07 6.16 -5.55
CA CYS A 97 -2.88 6.14 -6.77
C CYS A 97 -2.01 5.95 -8.02
N THR A 98 -0.94 6.74 -8.15
CA THR A 98 -0.01 6.68 -9.28
C THR A 98 0.63 5.31 -9.40
N ARG A 99 1.14 4.75 -8.29
CA ARG A 99 1.78 3.43 -8.25
C ARG A 99 0.85 2.34 -8.83
N PHE A 100 -0.38 2.25 -8.35
CA PHE A 100 -1.30 1.20 -8.81
C PHE A 100 -1.84 1.42 -10.22
N ILE A 101 -1.93 2.67 -10.68
CA ILE A 101 -2.28 2.99 -12.07
C ILE A 101 -1.16 2.60 -13.04
N GLU A 102 0.09 2.91 -12.71
CA GLU A 102 1.26 2.53 -13.52
C GLU A 102 1.49 1.02 -13.51
N GLU A 103 1.24 0.37 -12.38
CA GLU A 103 1.29 -1.08 -12.27
C GLU A 103 0.25 -1.73 -13.19
N HIS A 104 -0.99 -1.24 -13.18
CA HIS A 104 -2.03 -1.72 -14.09
C HIS A 104 -1.61 -1.56 -15.56
N TYR A 105 -1.02 -0.43 -15.92
CA TYR A 105 -0.50 -0.22 -17.27
C TYR A 105 0.62 -1.20 -17.63
N THR A 106 1.54 -1.46 -16.70
CA THR A 106 2.64 -2.41 -16.91
C THR A 106 2.13 -3.83 -17.14
N VAL A 107 1.06 -4.23 -16.46
CA VAL A 107 0.50 -5.59 -16.54
C VAL A 107 -0.47 -5.78 -17.72
N TYR A 108 -1.32 -4.78 -17.99
CA TYR A 108 -2.45 -4.89 -18.92
C TYR A 108 -2.38 -3.96 -20.14
N GLY A 109 -1.42 -3.04 -20.18
CA GLY A 109 -1.24 -2.08 -21.28
C GLY A 109 -2.24 -0.92 -21.29
N THR A 110 -3.07 -0.79 -20.26
CA THR A 110 -4.06 0.29 -20.11
C THR A 110 -3.98 0.91 -18.72
N TYR A 111 -4.29 2.21 -18.60
CA TYR A 111 -4.41 2.85 -17.31
C TYR A 111 -5.79 2.59 -16.69
N ALA A 112 -5.81 2.08 -15.46
CA ALA A 112 -7.00 1.96 -14.64
C ALA A 112 -6.64 2.04 -13.15
N PHE A 113 -7.57 2.53 -12.32
CA PHE A 113 -7.43 2.55 -10.87
C PHE A 113 -8.38 1.55 -10.22
N THR A 114 -7.88 0.35 -9.91
CA THR A 114 -8.66 -0.76 -9.34
C THR A 114 -8.49 -0.92 -7.83
N TRP A 115 -7.74 -0.02 -7.18
CA TRP A 115 -7.35 -0.09 -5.76
C TRP A 115 -8.12 0.89 -4.86
N GLY A 116 -9.27 1.37 -5.31
CA GLY A 116 -10.13 2.28 -4.53
C GLY A 116 -10.60 1.72 -3.19
N TRP A 117 -10.57 0.40 -2.99
CA TRP A 117 -10.92 -0.26 -1.74
C TRP A 117 -9.85 -0.14 -0.64
N TRP A 118 -8.59 0.11 -1.00
CA TRP A 118 -7.50 0.31 -0.03
C TRP A 118 -7.28 1.79 0.31
N PHE A 119 -7.53 2.66 -0.68
CA PHE A 119 -7.24 4.09 -0.60
C PHE A 119 -7.89 4.90 0.54
N PRO A 120 -9.01 4.46 1.18
CA PRO A 120 -9.55 5.13 2.36
C PRO A 120 -8.53 5.31 3.49
N ARG A 121 -7.55 4.41 3.63
CA ARG A 121 -6.49 4.51 4.65
C ARG A 121 -5.67 5.78 4.53
N GLN A 122 -5.32 6.15 3.30
CA GLN A 122 -4.46 7.29 2.98
C GLN A 122 -5.21 8.61 3.17
N ILE A 123 -6.45 8.71 2.66
CA ILE A 123 -7.26 9.93 2.77
C ILE A 123 -7.80 10.17 4.18
N SER A 124 -7.95 9.12 4.99
CA SER A 124 -8.40 9.22 6.38
C SER A 124 -7.26 9.35 7.40
N LEU A 125 -6.01 9.53 6.95
CA LEU A 125 -4.83 9.66 7.80
C LEU A 125 -4.57 8.44 8.69
N HIS A 126 -4.94 7.24 8.23
CA HIS A 126 -4.62 5.99 8.92
C HIS A 126 -3.33 5.36 8.41
N GLU A 127 -2.94 5.59 7.16
CA GLU A 127 -1.71 5.04 6.59
C GLU A 127 -0.87 6.15 5.94
N PHE A 128 0.44 6.11 6.21
CA PHE A 128 1.40 7.08 5.70
C PHE A 128 2.58 6.37 5.04
N ARG A 129 3.02 6.88 3.89
CA ARG A 129 4.33 6.52 3.35
C ARG A 129 5.42 7.40 3.97
N ILE A 130 6.39 6.76 4.62
CA ILE A 130 7.51 7.44 5.27
C ILE A 130 8.80 6.78 4.81
N GLY A 131 9.51 7.41 3.87
CA GLY A 131 10.64 6.79 3.19
C GLY A 131 10.18 5.64 2.28
N GLU A 132 10.68 4.44 2.52
CA GLU A 132 10.44 3.27 1.65
C GLU A 132 9.23 2.42 2.07
N LEU A 133 8.76 2.56 3.30
CA LEU A 133 7.67 1.74 3.86
C LEU A 133 6.41 2.57 4.08
N GLU A 134 5.29 1.87 4.17
CA GLU A 134 3.99 2.41 4.55
C GLU A 134 3.63 1.93 5.95
N TYR A 135 3.08 2.83 6.77
CA TYR A 135 2.80 2.61 8.18
C TYR A 135 1.34 2.91 8.45
N GLU A 136 0.56 1.87 8.71
CA GLU A 136 -0.88 1.92 9.00
C GLU A 136 -1.12 1.82 10.51
N MET A 137 -1.85 2.78 11.07
CA MET A 137 -2.36 2.71 12.43
C MET A 137 -3.55 1.75 12.50
N ILE A 138 -3.43 0.71 13.33
CA ILE A 138 -4.51 -0.25 13.57
C ILE A 138 -4.75 -0.45 15.06
N GLU A 139 -5.97 -0.85 15.42
CA GLU A 139 -6.32 -1.29 16.76
C GLU A 139 -6.79 -2.74 16.72
N LYS A 140 -6.18 -3.60 17.53
CA LYS A 140 -6.51 -5.02 17.63
C LYS A 140 -6.50 -5.45 19.08
N ASP A 141 -7.60 -6.06 19.55
CA ASP A 141 -7.74 -6.51 20.94
C ASP A 141 -7.41 -5.38 21.95
N GLU A 142 -7.94 -4.18 21.70
CA GLU A 142 -7.70 -2.95 22.48
C GLU A 142 -6.23 -2.47 22.49
N LYS A 143 -5.38 -3.04 21.63
CA LYS A 143 -3.98 -2.62 21.46
C LYS A 143 -3.78 -1.85 20.17
N LYS A 144 -3.12 -0.71 20.29
CA LYS A 144 -2.66 0.11 19.16
C LYS A 144 -1.37 -0.46 18.59
N LEU A 145 -1.39 -0.77 17.30
CA LEU A 145 -0.24 -1.31 16.56
C LEU A 145 0.01 -0.44 15.33
N ILE A 146 1.23 -0.51 14.81
CA ILE A 146 1.59 0.01 13.50
C ILE A 146 1.80 -1.16 12.56
N ASN A 147 0.95 -1.32 11.55
CA ASN A 147 1.09 -2.33 10.52
C ASN A 147 1.94 -1.81 9.36
N ILE A 148 3.01 -2.52 9.03
CA ILE A 148 3.98 -2.15 8.00
C ILE A 148 3.58 -2.81 6.69
N HIS A 149 3.43 -1.97 5.67
CA HIS A 149 3.24 -2.37 4.28
C HIS A 149 4.49 -2.09 3.45
N ILE A 150 4.71 -2.90 2.42
CA ILE A 150 5.88 -2.82 1.54
C ILE A 150 5.40 -2.45 0.13
N PRO A 151 5.50 -1.17 -0.27
CA PRO A 151 5.20 -0.74 -1.62
C PRO A 151 6.06 -1.46 -2.67
N ALA A 152 5.52 -1.71 -3.86
CA ALA A 152 6.22 -2.42 -4.94
C ALA A 152 7.49 -1.67 -5.44
N ASP A 153 7.54 -0.36 -5.26
CA ASP A 153 8.68 0.50 -5.60
C ASP A 153 9.64 0.75 -4.42
N ALA A 154 9.43 0.09 -3.27
CA ALA A 154 10.26 0.26 -2.09
C ALA A 154 11.71 -0.19 -2.34
N ASN A 155 12.66 0.68 -2.01
CA ASN A 155 14.06 0.30 -1.96
C ASN A 155 14.35 -0.48 -0.67
N MET A 156 14.34 -1.81 -0.78
CA MET A 156 14.63 -2.72 0.35
C MET A 156 16.12 -2.77 0.76
N GLY A 157 16.93 -1.79 0.39
CA GLY A 157 18.28 -1.62 0.90
C GLY A 157 18.27 -1.35 2.40
N GLN A 158 19.19 -1.98 3.13
CA GLN A 158 19.21 -1.96 4.60
C GLN A 158 19.18 -0.53 5.18
N ASP A 159 20.03 0.36 4.69
CA ASP A 159 20.10 1.75 5.17
C ASP A 159 18.81 2.53 4.88
N ARG A 160 18.12 2.20 3.78
CA ARG A 160 16.86 2.86 3.39
C ARG A 160 15.70 2.42 4.28
N LEU A 161 15.62 1.11 4.57
CA LEU A 161 14.63 0.57 5.49
C LEU A 161 14.87 1.06 6.93
N ARG A 162 16.13 1.09 7.37
CA ARG A 162 16.49 1.66 8.67
C ARG A 162 16.06 3.11 8.79
N LYS A 163 16.40 3.93 7.79
CA LYS A 163 15.99 5.35 7.78
C LYS A 163 14.47 5.51 7.79
N SER A 164 13.75 4.72 6.98
CA SER A 164 12.29 4.73 6.95
C SER A 164 11.71 4.43 8.35
N TYR A 165 12.25 3.44 9.05
CA TYR A 165 11.85 3.08 10.41
C TYR A 165 12.12 4.19 11.42
N GLU A 166 13.32 4.75 11.42
CA GLU A 166 13.71 5.83 12.34
C GLU A 166 12.83 7.08 12.13
N ASP A 167 12.63 7.47 10.88
CA ASP A 167 11.75 8.59 10.50
C ASP A 167 10.29 8.31 10.92
N ALA A 168 9.81 7.07 10.81
CA ALA A 168 8.46 6.69 11.23
C ALA A 168 8.29 6.77 12.75
N ARG A 169 9.29 6.34 13.53
CA ARG A 169 9.27 6.48 15.00
C ARG A 169 9.17 7.94 15.43
N GLU A 170 9.95 8.83 14.81
CA GLU A 170 9.88 10.27 15.06
C GLU A 170 8.52 10.85 14.66
N PHE A 171 8.00 10.43 13.49
CA PHE A 171 6.69 10.85 12.99
C PHE A 171 5.56 10.50 13.96
N PHE A 172 5.44 9.24 14.39
CA PHE A 172 4.37 8.85 15.31
C PHE A 172 4.53 9.50 16.69
N ALA A 173 5.76 9.65 17.20
CA ALA A 173 6.01 10.38 18.44
C ALA A 173 5.54 11.84 18.39
N THR A 174 5.63 12.48 17.22
CA THR A 174 5.28 13.89 17.02
C THR A 174 3.79 14.09 16.75
N TYR A 175 3.19 13.32 15.84
CA TYR A 175 1.86 13.60 15.30
C TYR A 175 0.75 12.69 15.85
N PHE A 176 1.10 11.53 16.41
CA PHE A 176 0.17 10.51 16.90
C PHE A 176 0.73 9.87 18.19
N PRO A 177 0.86 10.65 19.28
CA PRO A 177 1.56 10.21 20.50
C PRO A 177 0.96 8.94 21.12
N GLU A 178 -0.31 8.66 20.87
CA GLU A 178 -0.98 7.41 21.28
C GLU A 178 -0.46 6.15 20.56
N TYR A 179 0.24 6.29 19.44
CA TYR A 179 0.93 5.23 18.69
C TYR A 179 2.46 5.29 18.83
N ALA A 180 3.02 6.26 19.54
CA ALA A 180 4.47 6.51 19.60
C ALA A 180 5.30 5.29 20.04
N GLN A 181 4.74 4.50 20.96
CA GLN A 181 5.37 3.30 21.53
C GLN A 181 4.70 2.00 21.06
N SER A 182 3.83 2.08 20.03
CA SER A 182 3.15 0.91 19.51
C SER A 182 4.13 -0.07 18.88
N GLU A 183 3.82 -1.36 19.04
CA GLU A 183 4.54 -2.41 18.33
C GLU A 183 4.33 -2.26 16.83
N MET A 184 5.38 -2.51 16.07
CA MET A 184 5.33 -2.55 14.60
C MET A 184 5.23 -4.00 14.15
N VAL A 185 4.27 -4.29 13.28
CA VAL A 185 3.96 -5.64 12.81
C VAL A 185 3.85 -5.66 11.29
N CYS A 186 3.98 -6.82 10.68
CA CYS A 186 3.87 -6.98 9.24
C CYS A 186 3.27 -8.36 8.94
N ASP A 187 2.27 -8.42 8.04
CA ASP A 187 1.76 -9.67 7.45
C ASP A 187 2.09 -9.66 5.96
N SER A 188 3.03 -10.50 5.53
CA SER A 188 3.52 -10.46 4.15
C SER A 188 4.08 -11.79 3.67
N TRP A 189 3.89 -12.06 2.38
CA TRP A 189 4.61 -13.13 1.67
C TRP A 189 6.13 -12.95 1.75
N LEU A 190 6.61 -11.70 1.86
CA LEU A 190 8.04 -11.40 2.05
C LEU A 190 8.58 -11.93 3.37
N LEU A 191 7.73 -12.31 4.35
CA LEU A 191 8.12 -12.93 5.60
C LEU A 191 8.09 -14.48 5.56
N ALA A 192 7.70 -15.08 4.43
CA ALA A 192 7.63 -16.52 4.30
C ALA A 192 9.01 -17.20 4.49
N PRO A 193 9.16 -18.16 5.43
CA PRO A 193 10.45 -18.79 5.74
C PRO A 193 11.10 -19.50 4.54
N ILE A 194 10.30 -19.99 3.59
CA ILE A 194 10.81 -20.66 2.39
C ILE A 194 11.69 -19.73 1.54
N LEU A 195 11.45 -18.42 1.55
CA LEU A 195 12.24 -17.45 0.77
C LEU A 195 13.71 -17.40 1.21
N ALA A 196 14.00 -17.61 2.50
CA ALA A 196 15.37 -17.68 3.01
C ALA A 196 16.15 -18.90 2.50
N GLN A 197 15.43 -19.96 2.12
CA GLN A 197 16.03 -21.16 1.51
C GLN A 197 16.23 -20.98 0.00
N LEU A 198 15.36 -20.19 -0.63
CA LEU A 198 15.37 -19.95 -2.07
C LEU A 198 16.34 -18.85 -2.47
N LEU A 199 16.62 -17.87 -1.61
CA LEU A 199 17.37 -16.67 -1.97
C LEU A 199 18.78 -16.69 -1.36
N PRO A 200 19.76 -16.04 -2.02
CA PRO A 200 21.07 -15.83 -1.42
C PRO A 200 20.96 -15.11 -0.07
N GLU A 201 21.85 -15.42 0.86
CA GLU A 201 21.85 -14.80 2.20
C GLU A 201 21.97 -13.27 2.16
N ASN A 202 22.62 -12.73 1.14
CA ASN A 202 22.77 -11.30 0.91
C ASN A 202 21.61 -10.67 0.10
N SER A 203 20.50 -11.38 -0.10
CA SER A 203 19.28 -10.82 -0.70
C SER A 203 18.64 -9.77 0.21
N ASN A 204 18.07 -8.72 -0.38
CA ASN A 204 17.29 -7.72 0.36
C ASN A 204 16.11 -8.35 1.10
N ILE A 205 15.43 -9.33 0.49
CA ILE A 205 14.29 -10.03 1.10
C ILE A 205 14.73 -10.76 2.38
N VAL A 206 15.84 -11.50 2.32
CA VAL A 206 16.36 -12.23 3.48
C VAL A 206 16.78 -11.27 4.59
N ARG A 207 17.40 -10.13 4.25
CA ARG A 207 17.70 -9.08 5.24
C ARG A 207 16.44 -8.45 5.83
N PHE A 208 15.41 -8.21 5.04
CA PHE A 208 14.12 -7.72 5.51
C PHE A 208 13.52 -8.69 6.53
N GLN A 209 13.47 -9.98 6.21
CA GLN A 209 12.97 -11.03 7.10
C GLN A 209 13.69 -11.07 8.46
N LYS A 210 15.02 -10.95 8.46
CA LYS A 210 15.83 -10.99 9.68
C LYS A 210 15.49 -9.89 10.70
N ALA A 211 14.77 -8.84 10.31
CA ALA A 211 14.34 -7.76 11.20
C ALA A 211 13.03 -8.08 11.97
N PHE A 212 12.39 -9.21 11.69
CA PHE A 212 11.12 -9.61 12.31
C PHE A 212 11.25 -10.89 13.12
N ASP A 213 10.65 -10.90 14.30
CA ASP A 213 10.36 -12.10 15.06
C ASP A 213 9.03 -12.68 14.55
N LEU A 214 9.09 -13.86 13.91
CA LEU A 214 7.90 -14.49 13.35
C LEU A 214 6.97 -15.00 14.44
N ILE A 215 5.69 -14.66 14.34
CA ILE A 215 4.63 -15.06 15.27
C ILE A 215 3.77 -16.16 14.68
N ARG A 216 3.45 -16.07 13.38
CA ARG A 216 2.60 -17.04 12.67
C ARG A 216 3.06 -17.19 11.23
N VAL A 217 3.01 -18.42 10.72
CA VAL A 217 3.25 -18.74 9.30
C VAL A 217 1.97 -19.32 8.71
N ASP A 218 1.63 -18.88 7.51
CA ASP A 218 0.56 -19.42 6.69
C ASP A 218 1.17 -19.98 5.40
N GLU A 219 1.41 -21.28 5.39
CA GLU A 219 2.01 -22.01 4.26
C GLU A 219 1.06 -22.16 3.06
N THR A 220 -0.20 -21.78 3.21
CA THR A 220 -1.23 -21.89 2.17
C THR A 220 -1.48 -20.58 1.43
N ASN A 221 -0.90 -19.48 1.90
CA ASN A 221 -1.10 -18.16 1.33
C ASN A 221 -0.46 -18.05 -0.08
N ASP A 222 -1.27 -17.65 -1.05
CA ASP A 222 -0.88 -17.53 -2.46
C ASP A 222 -0.65 -16.07 -2.92
N SER A 223 -0.73 -15.10 -2.00
CA SER A 223 -0.66 -13.66 -2.33
C SER A 223 0.62 -13.26 -3.08
N SER A 224 1.71 -14.01 -2.88
CA SER A 224 2.96 -13.85 -3.63
C SER A 224 2.77 -13.81 -5.15
N ILE A 225 1.78 -14.54 -5.70
CA ILE A 225 1.51 -14.59 -7.14
C ILE A 225 1.16 -13.19 -7.65
N ARG A 226 0.23 -12.51 -6.96
CA ARG A 226 -0.17 -11.14 -7.29
C ARG A 226 1.00 -10.17 -7.26
N TRP A 227 1.88 -10.29 -6.27
CA TRP A 227 2.98 -9.33 -6.07
C TRP A 227 4.17 -9.57 -7.00
N VAL A 228 4.45 -10.83 -7.37
CA VAL A 228 5.60 -11.19 -8.21
C VAL A 228 5.29 -11.13 -9.70
N TYR A 229 4.03 -11.39 -10.08
CA TYR A 229 3.59 -11.46 -11.47
C TYR A 229 2.62 -10.34 -11.87
N GLY A 230 2.13 -9.54 -10.91
CA GLY A 230 1.19 -8.44 -11.16
C GLY A 230 -0.26 -8.87 -11.40
N ARG A 231 -0.52 -10.18 -11.50
CA ARG A 231 -1.82 -10.76 -11.85
C ARG A 231 -1.97 -12.17 -11.30
N THR A 232 -3.21 -12.66 -11.22
CA THR A 232 -3.55 -13.98 -10.65
C THR A 232 -4.38 -14.87 -11.58
N ASP A 233 -4.66 -14.39 -12.80
CA ASP A 233 -5.56 -15.04 -13.76
C ASP A 233 -4.84 -15.95 -14.77
N LEU A 234 -3.51 -16.03 -14.72
CA LEU A 234 -2.73 -16.94 -15.56
C LEU A 234 -2.60 -18.34 -14.93
N PRO A 235 -2.67 -19.41 -15.74
CA PRO A 235 -2.28 -20.73 -15.26
C PRO A 235 -0.78 -20.74 -14.93
N VAL A 236 -0.38 -21.55 -13.94
CA VAL A 236 1.00 -21.60 -13.42
C VAL A 236 2.04 -21.81 -14.54
N GLN A 237 1.72 -22.62 -15.55
CA GLN A 237 2.59 -22.93 -16.68
C GLN A 237 2.94 -21.70 -17.53
N GLU A 238 2.06 -20.70 -17.56
CA GLU A 238 2.20 -19.47 -18.36
C GLU A 238 2.81 -18.31 -17.57
N LEU A 239 3.08 -18.48 -16.28
CA LEU A 239 3.73 -17.44 -15.47
C LEU A 239 5.11 -17.09 -16.05
N PRO A 240 5.46 -15.79 -16.15
CA PRO A 240 6.71 -15.35 -16.73
C PRO A 240 7.90 -15.74 -15.84
N GLU A 241 9.08 -15.85 -16.46
CA GLU A 241 10.31 -16.33 -15.81
C GLU A 241 11.48 -15.36 -16.07
N SER A 242 11.18 -14.06 -16.15
CA SER A 242 12.15 -13.02 -16.50
C SER A 242 13.20 -12.80 -15.40
N THR A 243 12.85 -13.08 -14.13
CA THR A 243 13.75 -12.93 -12.98
C THR A 243 14.06 -14.27 -12.31
N SER A 244 15.16 -14.31 -11.54
CA SER A 244 15.51 -15.51 -10.75
C SER A 244 14.47 -15.85 -9.69
N LEU A 245 13.82 -14.84 -9.09
CA LEU A 245 12.73 -15.03 -8.15
C LEU A 245 11.50 -15.64 -8.83
N GLN A 246 11.11 -15.12 -9.99
CA GLN A 246 9.99 -15.64 -10.78
C GLN A 246 10.18 -17.12 -11.16
N LYS A 247 11.39 -17.51 -11.58
CA LYS A 247 11.74 -18.91 -11.88
C LYS A 247 11.57 -19.83 -10.66
N LYS A 248 12.11 -19.41 -9.52
CA LYS A 248 12.08 -20.20 -8.28
C LYS A 248 10.66 -20.37 -7.74
N ILE A 249 9.87 -19.30 -7.77
CA ILE A 249 8.47 -19.35 -7.33
C ILE A 249 7.64 -20.24 -8.27
N LYS A 250 7.80 -20.09 -9.59
CA LYS A 250 7.08 -20.92 -10.56
C LYS A 250 7.38 -22.41 -10.39
N ALA A 251 8.63 -22.79 -10.11
CA ALA A 251 9.00 -24.18 -9.84
C ALA A 251 8.22 -24.78 -8.66
N ILE A 252 8.11 -24.04 -7.55
CA ILE A 252 7.34 -24.45 -6.36
C ILE A 252 5.84 -24.59 -6.69
N LEU A 253 5.29 -23.63 -7.43
CA LEU A 253 3.88 -23.66 -7.84
C LEU A 253 3.57 -24.86 -8.75
N LEU A 254 4.50 -25.24 -9.65
CA LEU A 254 4.35 -26.42 -10.52
C LEU A 254 4.37 -27.75 -9.74
N GLU A 255 5.01 -27.77 -8.57
CA GLU A 255 5.00 -28.90 -7.63
C GLU A 255 3.73 -28.93 -6.75
N GLY A 256 2.81 -27.97 -6.94
CA GLY A 256 1.55 -27.88 -6.18
C GLY A 256 1.71 -27.24 -4.79
N SER A 257 2.84 -26.61 -4.51
CA SER A 257 3.10 -25.90 -3.25
C SER A 257 2.91 -24.39 -3.40
N THR A 258 2.82 -23.65 -2.29
CA THR A 258 2.79 -22.18 -2.30
C THR A 258 4.03 -21.60 -1.61
N ILE A 259 4.25 -20.30 -1.78
CA ILE A 259 5.29 -19.59 -1.02
C ILE A 259 4.84 -19.35 0.42
N GLY A 260 3.54 -19.22 0.66
CA GLY A 260 3.00 -18.83 1.95
C GLY A 260 3.26 -17.35 2.28
N ALA A 261 2.91 -17.02 3.51
CA ALA A 261 3.14 -15.72 4.13
C ALA A 261 3.43 -15.91 5.62
N ALA A 262 3.91 -14.87 6.27
CA ALA A 262 4.05 -14.87 7.71
C ALA A 262 3.68 -13.52 8.31
N TYR A 263 3.20 -13.59 9.56
CA TYR A 263 2.98 -12.46 10.43
C TYR A 263 4.12 -12.37 11.43
N GLY A 264 4.77 -11.21 11.51
CA GLY A 264 5.91 -10.98 12.38
C GLY A 264 5.84 -9.64 13.10
N ARG A 265 6.47 -9.59 14.28
CA ARG A 265 6.72 -8.36 15.04
C ARG A 265 8.11 -7.85 14.69
N LEU A 266 8.21 -6.57 14.37
CA LEU A 266 9.49 -5.90 14.12
C LEU A 266 10.31 -5.87 15.41
N GLN A 267 11.59 -6.21 15.32
CA GLN A 267 12.53 -6.14 16.44
C GLN A 267 12.76 -4.69 16.89
N ASP A 268 13.24 -4.50 18.11
CA ASP A 268 13.38 -3.15 18.72
C ASP A 268 14.43 -2.27 18.00
N ASP A 269 15.47 -2.89 17.42
CA ASP A 269 16.53 -2.22 16.63
C ASP A 269 16.74 -2.92 15.28
N PRO A 270 15.78 -2.77 14.35
CA PRO A 270 15.79 -3.46 13.08
C PRO A 270 16.80 -2.84 12.11
N TRP A 271 17.31 -3.65 11.19
CA TRP A 271 18.22 -3.22 10.12
C TRP A 271 19.48 -2.47 10.56
N LYS A 272 19.89 -2.59 11.83
CA LYS A 272 21.15 -2.02 12.33
C LYS A 272 22.33 -2.52 11.53
N SER A 273 23.24 -1.63 11.17
CA SER A 273 24.50 -2.01 10.53
C SER A 273 25.28 -2.88 11.52
N ASN A 274 25.66 -4.09 11.11
CA ASN A 274 26.68 -4.82 11.84
C ASN A 274 27.99 -4.07 11.62
N GLN A 275 28.60 -3.54 12.70
CA GLN A 275 29.98 -3.08 12.68
C GLN A 275 30.92 -4.23 12.32
#